data_AF-A0A7Y5IGW6-F1
#
_entry.id   AF-A0A7Y5IGW6-F1
#
_cell.length_a   1.000
_cell.length_b   1.000
_cell.length_c   1.000
_cell.angle_alpha   90.00
_cell.angle_beta   90.00
_cell.angle_gamma   90.00
#
_symmetry.space_group_name_H-M   'P 1'
#
loop_
_entity.id
_entity.type
_entity.pdbx_description
1 polymer ?
#
loop_
_entity_poly.entity_id
_entity_poly.type
_entity_poly.pdbx_seq_one_letter_code
_entity_poly.pdbx_strand_id
1 'polypeptide(L)'
;MSIYGSMTATADARGAAYCVLVDPDKIAADKLPAFTEQATASGVDIFLVGGSLIVDDSFERCIRTMKQHTNVPVVIFPGGVMQISKEADALLFLSIISGRNPEHLIGSQVLAAPIVRKIGLEAISTAYMIVESGRTTSAEFMSNTRPLPRHKPDI
;
A
#
# COMPACT_ATOMS: atom_id res chain seq x y z
N MET A 1 0.75 4.83 19.76
CA MET A 1 -0.24 3.87 19.23
C MET A 1 0.28 3.40 17.88
N SER A 2 0.18 2.11 17.54
CA SER A 2 0.59 1.63 16.21
C SER A 2 -0.37 2.15 15.15
N ILE A 3 0.09 2.21 13.89
CA ILE A 3 -0.75 2.59 12.75
C ILE A 3 -1.92 1.60 12.64
N TYR A 4 -1.66 0.29 12.71
CA TYR A 4 -2.72 -0.73 12.71
C TYR A 4 -3.80 -0.46 13.76
N GLY A 5 -3.40 -0.15 15.01
CA GLY A 5 -4.34 0.13 16.09
C GLY A 5 -5.16 1.41 15.85
N SER A 6 -4.58 2.41 15.19
CA SER A 6 -5.30 3.60 14.74
C SER A 6 -6.33 3.28 13.66
N MET A 7 -6.01 2.38 12.72
CA MET A 7 -6.94 1.97 11.66
C MET A 7 -8.15 1.26 12.25
N THR A 8 -7.90 0.27 13.13
CA THR A 8 -8.98 -0.52 13.73
C THR A 8 -9.85 0.35 14.64
N ALA A 9 -9.26 1.22 15.46
CA ALA A 9 -10.02 2.14 16.30
C ALA A 9 -10.91 3.10 15.49
N THR A 10 -10.43 3.56 14.32
CA THR A 10 -11.21 4.41 13.42
C THR A 10 -12.39 3.63 12.83
N ALA A 11 -12.15 2.40 12.35
CA ALA A 11 -13.20 1.54 11.82
C ALA A 11 -14.23 1.18 12.90
N ASP A 12 -13.80 0.89 14.13
CA ASP A 12 -14.69 0.59 15.25
C ASP A 12 -15.55 1.81 15.64
N ALA A 13 -14.98 3.01 15.62
CA ALA A 13 -15.68 4.23 16.02
C ALA A 13 -16.60 4.80 14.93
N ARG A 14 -16.24 4.66 13.65
CA ARG A 14 -16.93 5.32 12.51
C ARG A 14 -17.57 4.34 11.51
N GLY A 15 -17.33 3.04 11.67
CA GLY A 15 -17.77 1.97 10.75
C GLY A 15 -16.79 1.70 9.59
N ALA A 16 -15.94 2.66 9.24
CA ALA A 16 -14.92 2.51 8.20
C ALA A 16 -13.78 3.54 8.37
N ALA A 17 -12.63 3.25 7.77
CA ALA A 17 -11.55 4.20 7.57
C ALA A 17 -11.48 4.63 6.10
N TYR A 18 -11.25 5.91 5.84
CA TYR A 18 -11.09 6.44 4.49
C TYR A 18 -9.60 6.50 4.11
N CYS A 19 -9.18 5.63 3.20
CA CYS A 19 -7.80 5.56 2.72
C CYS A 19 -7.68 6.05 1.27
N VAL A 20 -6.65 6.84 0.97
CA VAL A 20 -6.35 7.30 -0.40
C VAL A 20 -5.04 6.69 -0.88
N LEU A 21 -5.09 5.94 -1.99
CA LEU A 21 -3.90 5.40 -2.64
C LEU A 21 -3.32 6.41 -3.64
N VAL A 22 -2.07 6.78 -3.41
CA VAL A 22 -1.27 7.66 -4.26
C VAL A 22 -0.26 6.81 -5.02
N ASP A 23 -0.35 6.88 -6.35
CA ASP A 23 0.61 6.29 -7.26
C ASP A 23 1.67 7.34 -7.60
N PRO A 24 2.93 7.20 -7.11
CA PRO A 24 4.00 8.19 -7.32
C PRO A 24 4.28 8.50 -8.78
N ASP A 25 4.00 7.55 -9.69
CA ASP A 25 4.25 7.71 -11.12
C ASP A 25 3.16 8.52 -11.83
N LYS A 26 2.00 8.73 -11.19
CA LYS A 26 0.82 9.37 -11.81
C LYS A 26 0.56 10.79 -11.34
N ILE A 27 1.24 11.24 -10.31
CA ILE A 27 1.10 12.60 -9.78
C ILE A 27 2.37 13.39 -10.05
N ALA A 28 2.21 14.55 -10.69
CA ALA A 28 3.33 15.46 -10.90
C ALA A 28 3.80 16.03 -9.56
N ALA A 29 5.12 16.13 -9.37
CA ALA A 29 5.72 16.49 -8.09
C ALA A 29 5.27 17.88 -7.57
N ASP A 30 4.98 18.81 -8.48
CA ASP A 30 4.47 20.15 -8.17
C ASP A 30 3.01 20.16 -7.68
N LYS A 31 2.23 19.13 -8.02
CA LYS A 31 0.82 18.99 -7.62
C LYS A 31 0.63 18.19 -6.34
N LEU A 32 1.62 17.38 -5.95
CA LEU A 32 1.55 16.50 -4.79
C LEU A 32 1.27 17.25 -3.47
N PRO A 33 1.89 18.40 -3.17
CA PRO A 33 1.56 19.19 -1.97
C PRO A 33 0.08 19.55 -1.88
N ALA A 34 -0.45 20.22 -2.91
CA ALA A 34 -1.83 20.67 -2.95
C ALA A 34 -2.82 19.50 -2.88
N PHE A 35 -2.53 18.41 -3.58
CA PHE A 35 -3.32 17.18 -3.49
C PHE A 35 -3.35 16.61 -2.07
N THR A 36 -2.19 16.55 -1.40
CA THR A 36 -2.07 16.02 -0.04
C THR A 36 -2.86 16.85 0.97
N GLU A 37 -2.77 18.18 0.88
CA GLU A 37 -3.50 19.11 1.73
C GLU A 37 -5.02 19.00 1.50
N GLN A 38 -5.46 18.94 0.25
CA GLN A 38 -6.88 18.79 -0.11
C GLN A 38 -7.46 17.44 0.37
N ALA A 39 -6.73 16.35 0.17
CA ALA A 39 -7.13 15.04 0.64
C ALA A 39 -7.19 14.99 2.17
N THR A 40 -6.22 15.59 2.86
CA THR A 40 -6.22 15.75 4.33
C THR A 40 -7.45 16.52 4.81
N ALA A 41 -7.76 17.67 4.18
CA ALA A 41 -8.93 18.48 4.50
C ALA A 41 -10.26 17.75 4.21
N SER A 42 -10.24 16.76 3.32
CA SER A 42 -11.39 15.90 2.99
C SER A 42 -11.59 14.75 3.99
N GLY A 43 -10.79 14.66 5.05
CA GLY A 43 -10.95 13.68 6.12
C GLY A 43 -10.34 12.31 5.80
N VAL A 44 -9.26 12.26 5.00
CA VAL A 44 -8.49 11.02 4.82
C VAL A 44 -7.89 10.58 6.17
N ASP A 45 -8.10 9.32 6.52
CA ASP A 45 -7.56 8.72 7.74
C ASP A 45 -6.15 8.17 7.51
N ILE A 46 -5.85 7.71 6.28
CA ILE A 46 -4.56 7.11 5.91
C ILE A 46 -4.26 7.37 4.43
N PHE A 47 -3.03 7.78 4.14
CA PHE A 47 -2.49 7.73 2.79
C PHE A 47 -1.78 6.40 2.54
N LEU A 48 -2.13 5.74 1.45
CA LEU A 48 -1.37 4.62 0.91
C LEU A 48 -0.47 5.15 -0.21
N VAL A 49 0.79 4.71 -0.28
CA VAL A 49 1.71 5.07 -1.36
C VAL A 49 2.21 3.81 -2.03
N GLY A 50 1.94 3.67 -3.33
CA GLY A 50 2.20 2.41 -4.02
C GLY A 50 1.74 2.40 -5.48
N GLY A 51 2.35 1.51 -6.26
CA GLY A 51 2.17 1.41 -7.70
C GLY A 51 2.94 0.21 -8.28
N SER A 52 2.56 -0.22 -9.48
CA SER A 52 3.09 -1.45 -10.09
C SER A 52 4.44 -1.26 -10.79
N LEU A 53 4.85 -0.04 -11.13
CA LEU A 53 6.01 0.26 -12.00
C LEU A 53 6.97 1.31 -11.41
N ILE A 54 7.00 1.40 -10.07
CA ILE A 54 7.71 2.47 -9.38
C ILE A 54 9.22 2.39 -9.62
N VAL A 55 9.81 3.52 -10.01
CA VAL A 55 11.25 3.77 -10.10
C VAL A 55 11.73 4.48 -8.83
N ASP A 56 12.74 3.93 -8.16
CA ASP A 56 13.15 4.21 -6.76
C ASP A 56 13.12 5.69 -6.33
N ASP A 57 13.63 6.60 -7.16
CA ASP A 57 13.80 8.02 -6.79
C ASP A 57 12.47 8.79 -6.65
N SER A 58 11.41 8.34 -7.33
CA SER A 58 10.08 8.97 -7.27
C SER A 58 9.34 8.62 -5.98
N PHE A 59 9.55 7.40 -5.48
CA PHE A 59 8.83 6.84 -4.34
C PHE A 59 9.17 7.53 -3.03
N GLU A 60 10.47 7.61 -2.73
CA GLU A 60 10.92 8.18 -1.47
C GLU A 60 10.63 9.69 -1.41
N ARG A 61 10.81 10.38 -2.54
CA ARG A 61 10.42 11.79 -2.68
C ARG A 61 8.92 11.99 -2.46
N CYS A 62 8.06 11.12 -3.02
CA CYS A 62 6.62 11.18 -2.82
C CYS A 62 6.26 11.10 -1.33
N ILE A 63 6.80 10.11 -0.61
CA ILE A 63 6.54 9.93 0.83
C ILE A 63 7.01 11.16 1.61
N ARG A 64 8.25 11.62 1.40
CA ARG A 64 8.79 12.81 2.09
C ARG A 64 7.95 14.05 1.86
N THR A 65 7.57 14.31 0.61
CA THR A 65 6.71 15.46 0.28
C THR A 65 5.36 15.35 0.97
N MET A 66 4.70 14.19 0.93
CA MET A 66 3.42 14.03 1.64
C MET A 66 3.56 14.29 3.14
N LYS A 67 4.60 13.73 3.78
CA LYS A 67 4.88 13.91 5.21
C LYS A 67 5.17 15.36 5.62
N GLN A 68 5.57 16.22 4.68
CA GLN A 68 5.73 17.66 4.93
C GLN A 68 4.42 18.44 4.89
N HIS A 69 3.38 17.89 4.25
CA HIS A 69 2.10 18.56 3.99
C HIS A 69 0.90 17.92 4.71
N THR A 70 1.12 16.87 5.51
CA THR A 70 0.08 16.27 6.34
C THR A 70 0.63 15.58 7.58
N ASN A 71 -0.21 15.52 8.63
CA ASN A 71 0.01 14.67 9.81
C ASN A 71 -0.71 13.32 9.70
N VAL A 72 -1.49 13.10 8.64
CA VAL A 72 -2.15 11.83 8.36
C VAL A 72 -1.08 10.77 8.07
N PRO A 73 -1.20 9.54 8.63
CA PRO A 73 -0.23 8.48 8.39
C PRO A 73 -0.05 8.17 6.89
N VAL A 74 1.22 8.01 6.49
CA VAL A 74 1.61 7.60 5.13
C VAL A 74 2.14 6.17 5.21
N VAL A 75 1.41 5.23 4.62
CA VAL A 75 1.66 3.80 4.69
C VAL A 75 2.02 3.27 3.30
N ILE A 76 3.07 2.45 3.23
CA ILE A 76 3.49 1.86 1.97
C ILE A 76 2.51 0.74 1.57
N PHE A 77 2.03 0.81 0.33
CA PHE A 77 1.32 -0.27 -0.36
C PHE A 77 2.26 -0.85 -1.43
N PRO A 78 3.07 -1.87 -1.09
CA PRO A 78 4.22 -2.25 -1.91
C PRO A 78 3.80 -2.97 -3.20
N GLY A 79 4.36 -2.56 -4.32
CA GLY A 79 4.37 -3.29 -5.59
C GLY A 79 5.52 -4.31 -5.69
N GLY A 80 6.51 -4.25 -4.79
CA GLY A 80 7.65 -5.17 -4.74
C GLY A 80 8.62 -4.83 -3.61
N VAL A 81 9.65 -5.67 -3.42
CA VAL A 81 10.62 -5.55 -2.30
C VAL A 81 11.47 -4.27 -2.33
N MET A 82 11.56 -3.61 -3.49
CA MET A 82 12.29 -2.34 -3.65
C MET A 82 11.54 -1.15 -3.03
N GLN A 83 10.23 -1.28 -2.82
CA GLN A 83 9.40 -0.21 -2.26
C GLN A 83 9.38 -0.29 -0.73
N ILE A 84 10.54 -0.09 -0.10
CA ILE A 84 10.66 -0.02 1.36
C ILE A 84 11.40 1.26 1.70
N SER A 85 10.80 2.10 2.54
CA SER A 85 11.40 3.36 2.98
C SER A 85 11.15 3.61 4.45
N LYS A 86 12.17 4.11 5.14
CA LYS A 86 12.10 4.57 6.54
C LYS A 86 11.31 5.88 6.71
N GLU A 87 10.99 6.55 5.61
CA GLU A 87 10.27 7.84 5.62
C GLU A 87 8.76 7.65 5.84
N ALA A 88 8.25 6.42 5.61
CA ALA A 88 6.85 6.07 5.84
C ALA A 88 6.60 5.71 7.31
N ASP A 89 5.34 5.80 7.72
CA ASP A 89 4.92 5.44 9.07
C ASP A 89 4.77 3.93 9.25
N ALA A 90 4.33 3.23 8.19
CA ALA A 90 4.18 1.77 8.18
C ALA A 90 4.27 1.19 6.77
N LEU A 91 4.30 -0.14 6.68
CA LEU A 91 4.23 -0.94 5.46
C LEU A 91 3.09 -1.95 5.58
N LEU A 92 2.23 -2.02 4.57
CA LEU A 92 1.35 -3.16 4.39
C LEU A 92 2.20 -4.36 3.97
N PHE A 93 2.41 -5.30 4.88
CA PHE A 93 3.21 -6.51 4.63
C PHE A 93 2.33 -7.55 3.93
N LEU A 94 2.13 -7.33 2.64
CA LEU A 94 1.17 -8.05 1.79
C LEU A 94 1.58 -9.52 1.59
N SER A 95 0.61 -10.43 1.61
CA SER A 95 0.71 -11.78 1.06
C SER A 95 -0.44 -12.02 0.09
N ILE A 96 -0.14 -12.36 -1.18
CA ILE A 96 -1.18 -12.58 -2.21
C ILE A 96 -1.80 -13.97 -2.02
N ILE A 97 -2.69 -14.10 -1.03
CA ILE A 97 -3.26 -15.40 -0.62
C ILE A 97 -4.24 -15.99 -1.64
N SER A 98 -4.74 -15.18 -2.58
CA SER A 98 -5.51 -15.68 -3.72
C SER A 98 -4.61 -16.24 -4.84
N GLY A 99 -3.29 -16.06 -4.74
CA GLY A 99 -2.31 -16.48 -5.74
C GLY A 99 -1.75 -17.87 -5.51
N ARG A 100 -1.05 -18.37 -6.53
CA ARG A 100 -0.28 -19.63 -6.47
C ARG A 100 1.21 -19.41 -6.76
N ASN A 101 1.62 -18.15 -6.85
CA ASN A 101 3.01 -17.76 -7.03
C ASN A 101 3.71 -17.69 -5.66
N PRO A 102 4.65 -18.62 -5.34
CA PRO A 102 5.31 -18.66 -4.04
C PRO A 102 6.10 -17.39 -3.73
N GLU A 103 6.57 -16.66 -4.75
CA GLU A 103 7.29 -15.39 -4.58
C GLU A 103 6.43 -14.31 -3.91
N HIS A 104 5.12 -14.28 -4.19
CA HIS A 104 4.20 -13.31 -3.58
C HIS A 104 3.46 -13.86 -2.35
N LEU A 105 3.49 -15.18 -2.15
CA LEU A 105 2.97 -15.81 -0.94
C LEU A 105 3.95 -15.65 0.24
N ILE A 106 5.24 -15.87 0.01
CA ILE A 106 6.27 -15.84 1.07
C ILE A 106 7.67 -15.36 0.62
N GLY A 107 8.07 -15.54 -0.65
CA GLY A 107 9.44 -15.23 -1.09
C GLY A 107 9.84 -13.77 -0.86
N SER A 108 9.01 -12.84 -1.32
CA SER A 108 9.22 -11.40 -1.17
C SER A 108 9.26 -10.96 0.30
N GLN A 109 8.47 -11.61 1.16
CA GLN A 109 8.40 -11.34 2.59
C GLN A 109 9.70 -11.76 3.28
N VAL A 110 10.28 -12.90 2.90
CA VAL A 110 11.59 -13.36 3.42
C VAL A 110 12.68 -12.35 3.09
N LEU A 111 12.68 -11.80 1.87
CA LEU A 111 13.65 -10.79 1.44
C LEU A 111 13.44 -9.43 2.15
N ALA A 112 12.18 -9.02 2.33
CA ALA A 112 11.83 -7.74 2.94
C ALA A 112 12.02 -7.72 4.47
N ALA A 113 11.75 -8.83 5.17
CA ALA A 113 11.78 -8.92 6.63
C ALA A 113 13.06 -8.37 7.29
N PRO A 114 14.30 -8.73 6.87
CA PRO A 114 15.50 -8.18 7.49
C PRO A 114 15.65 -6.67 7.23
N ILE A 115 15.21 -6.16 6.08
CA ILE A 115 15.26 -4.73 5.74
C ILE A 115 14.30 -3.96 6.65
N VAL A 116 13.04 -4.40 6.71
CA VAL A 116 11.98 -3.80 7.54
C VAL A 116 12.40 -3.76 9.01
N ARG A 117 12.93 -4.87 9.53
CA ARG A 117 13.45 -4.95 10.90
C ARG A 117 14.61 -3.98 11.14
N LYS A 118 15.55 -3.86 10.19
CA LYS A 118 16.71 -2.99 10.32
C LYS A 118 16.33 -1.51 10.40
N ILE A 119 15.31 -1.09 9.66
CA ILE A 119 14.86 0.31 9.64
C ILE A 119 13.80 0.62 10.71
N GLY A 120 13.29 -0.39 11.42
CA GLY A 120 12.30 -0.22 12.49
C GLY A 120 10.91 0.20 11.98
N LEU A 121 10.59 -0.10 10.71
CA LEU A 121 9.31 0.25 10.10
C LEU A 121 8.20 -0.68 10.60
N GLU A 122 7.03 -0.13 10.94
CA GLU A 122 5.88 -0.94 11.36
C GLU A 122 5.39 -1.81 10.18
N ALA A 123 5.41 -3.12 10.36
CA ALA A 123 4.90 -4.08 9.38
C ALA A 123 3.47 -4.51 9.74
N ILE A 124 2.49 -4.10 8.94
CA ILE A 124 1.08 -4.46 9.12
C ILE A 124 0.80 -5.74 8.32
N SER A 125 0.64 -6.87 9.00
CA SER A 125 0.32 -8.15 8.36
C SER A 125 -0.99 -8.06 7.57
N THR A 126 -0.91 -8.25 6.26
CA THR A 126 -2.05 -7.97 5.36
C THR A 126 -2.24 -9.10 4.34
N ALA A 127 -3.41 -9.72 4.36
CA ALA A 127 -3.83 -10.62 3.29
C ALA A 127 -4.27 -9.79 2.07
N TYR A 128 -3.71 -10.10 0.90
CA TYR A 128 -4.07 -9.45 -0.36
C TYR A 128 -4.74 -10.44 -1.30
N MET A 129 -5.95 -10.12 -1.74
CA MET A 129 -6.75 -10.96 -2.62
C MET A 129 -7.04 -10.21 -3.91
N ILE A 130 -6.78 -10.84 -5.04
CA ILE A 130 -7.10 -10.32 -6.36
C ILE A 130 -8.42 -10.94 -6.80
N VAL A 131 -9.41 -10.09 -7.06
CA VAL A 131 -10.75 -10.49 -7.52
C VAL A 131 -10.93 -10.06 -8.97
N GLU A 132 -11.57 -10.92 -9.77
CA GLU A 132 -11.80 -10.71 -11.19
C GLU A 132 -12.63 -9.44 -11.44
N SER A 133 -12.24 -8.65 -12.45
CA SER A 133 -12.74 -7.28 -12.67
C SER A 133 -13.18 -6.97 -14.12
N GLY A 134 -13.32 -7.99 -14.96
CA GLY A 134 -13.70 -7.91 -16.39
C GLY A 134 -12.53 -7.64 -17.34
N ARG A 135 -11.35 -7.29 -16.82
CA ARG A 135 -10.14 -7.02 -17.60
C ARG A 135 -8.89 -7.42 -16.82
N THR A 136 -7.83 -7.74 -17.55
CA THR A 136 -6.51 -7.99 -16.95
C THR A 136 -6.00 -6.74 -16.27
N THR A 137 -5.62 -6.87 -14.99
CA THR A 137 -5.06 -5.78 -14.20
C THR A 137 -3.54 -5.86 -14.13
N SER A 138 -2.87 -4.75 -13.84
CA SER A 138 -1.43 -4.76 -13.58
C SER A 138 -1.05 -5.67 -12.41
N ALA A 139 -1.88 -5.73 -11.36
CA ALA A 139 -1.66 -6.63 -10.23
C ALA A 139 -1.73 -8.10 -10.64
N GLU A 140 -2.70 -8.49 -11.45
CA GLU A 140 -2.81 -9.84 -12.03
C GLU A 140 -1.59 -10.19 -12.89
N PHE A 141 -1.23 -9.29 -13.81
CA PHE A 141 -0.13 -9.50 -14.76
C PHE A 141 1.23 -9.61 -14.06
N MET A 142 1.56 -8.64 -13.20
CA MET A 142 2.86 -8.58 -12.52
C MET A 142 3.04 -9.70 -11.51
N SER A 143 1.97 -10.09 -10.80
CA SER A 143 2.05 -11.16 -9.80
C SER A 143 1.94 -12.57 -10.38
N ASN A 144 1.62 -12.68 -11.67
CA ASN A 144 1.26 -13.94 -12.33
C ASN A 144 0.21 -14.72 -11.53
N THR A 145 -0.83 -14.02 -11.06
CA THR A 145 -1.88 -14.59 -10.21
C THR A 145 -3.20 -14.59 -10.96
N ARG A 146 -3.81 -15.77 -11.10
CA ARG A 146 -5.20 -15.88 -11.55
C ARG A 146 -6.13 -15.28 -10.49
N PRO A 147 -6.97 -14.28 -10.83
CA PRO A 147 -7.87 -13.66 -9.89
C PRO A 147 -8.99 -14.63 -9.46
N LEU A 148 -9.57 -14.37 -8.27
CA LEU A 148 -10.74 -15.09 -7.79
C LEU A 148 -11.95 -14.82 -8.69
N PRO A 149 -12.66 -15.86 -9.14
CA PRO A 149 -13.76 -15.71 -10.07
C PRO A 149 -14.98 -15.07 -9.39
N ARG A 150 -15.27 -13.80 -9.70
CA ARG A 150 -16.40 -13.06 -9.11
C ARG A 150 -17.77 -13.71 -9.38
N HIS A 151 -17.91 -14.41 -10.50
CA HIS A 151 -19.18 -15.01 -10.96
C HIS A 151 -19.30 -16.52 -10.66
N LYS A 152 -18.48 -17.06 -9.75
CA LYS A 152 -18.49 -18.48 -9.37
C LYS A 152 -18.49 -18.63 -7.84
N PRO A 153 -19.64 -18.47 -7.17
CA PRO A 153 -19.73 -18.51 -5.70
C PRO A 153 -19.40 -19.89 -5.10
N ASP A 154 -19.44 -20.95 -5.91
CA ASP A 154 -19.10 -22.31 -5.50
C ASP A 154 -17.57 -22.56 -5.40
N ILE A 155 -16.75 -21.55 -5.72
CA ILE A 155 -15.28 -21.55 -5.68
C ILE A 155 -14.81 -20.48 -4.69
#